data_AF-A0A919NBI9-F1
#
_entry.id   AF-A0A919NBI9-F1
#
_cell.length_a   1.000
_cell.length_b   1.000
_cell.length_c   1.000
_cell.angle_alpha   90.00
_cell.angle_beta   90.00
_cell.angle_gamma   90.00
#
_symmetry.space_group_name_H-M   'P 1'
#
loop_
_entity.id
_entity.type
_entity.pdbx_description
1 polymer ?
#
loop_
_entity_poly.entity_id
_entity_poly.type
_entity_poly.pdbx_seq_one_letter_code
_entity_poly.pdbx_strand_id
1 'polypeptide(L)'
;MRLIEMTVACALTLSIGGASYAALRPDKIKAEAQAVADRATCRTVDTAIVGFIALNDADPTSVTQLQPFLDGDISRYRIVGGRAAGPGCDPA
;
A
#
# COMPACT_ATOMS: atom_id res chain seq x y z
N MET A 1 31.82 -36.47 -19.36
CA MET A 1 31.20 -35.38 -20.14
C MET A 1 29.89 -34.87 -19.54
N ARG A 2 29.00 -35.71 -18.98
CA ARG A 2 27.70 -35.27 -18.41
C ARG A 2 27.76 -34.48 -17.08
N LEU A 3 28.80 -34.66 -16.28
CA LEU A 3 28.93 -33.98 -14.97
C LEU A 3 29.30 -32.49 -15.10
N ILE A 4 30.08 -32.13 -16.12
CA ILE A 4 30.57 -30.76 -16.33
C ILE A 4 29.43 -29.86 -16.84
N GLU A 5 28.61 -30.36 -17.77
CA GLU A 5 27.42 -29.65 -18.26
C GLU A 5 26.42 -29.35 -17.13
N MET A 6 26.20 -30.29 -16.21
CA MET A 6 25.29 -30.12 -15.09
C MET A 6 25.79 -29.03 -14.11
N THR A 7 27.09 -29.00 -13.81
CA THR A 7 27.67 -27.97 -12.95
C THR A 7 27.62 -26.56 -13.54
N VAL A 8 27.80 -26.44 -14.87
CA VAL A 8 27.71 -25.14 -15.56
C VAL A 8 26.26 -24.63 -15.55
N ALA A 9 25.28 -25.51 -15.79
CA ALA A 9 23.86 -25.13 -15.75
C ALA A 9 23.43 -24.64 -14.35
N CYS A 10 23.85 -25.32 -13.28
CA CYS A 10 23.56 -24.90 -11.91
C CYS A 10 24.26 -23.57 -11.54
N ALA A 11 25.52 -23.39 -11.97
CA ALA A 11 26.25 -22.14 -11.70
C ALA A 11 25.61 -20.94 -12.42
N LEU A 12 25.17 -21.10 -13.66
CA LEU A 12 24.50 -20.05 -14.43
C LEU A 12 23.13 -19.69 -13.85
N THR A 13 22.32 -20.68 -13.44
CA THR A 13 21.01 -20.40 -12.83
C THR A 13 21.13 -19.71 -11.47
N LEU A 14 22.07 -20.11 -10.63
CA LEU A 14 22.31 -19.46 -9.33
C LEU A 14 22.85 -18.03 -9.46
N SER A 15 23.74 -17.79 -10.43
CA SER A 15 24.30 -16.45 -10.67
C SER A 15 23.28 -15.48 -11.24
N ILE A 16 22.43 -15.94 -12.18
CA ILE A 16 21.32 -15.13 -12.72
C ILE A 16 20.27 -14.87 -11.63
N GLY A 17 19.92 -15.87 -10.82
CA GLY A 17 18.99 -15.71 -9.71
C GLY A 17 19.48 -14.71 -8.65
N GLY A 18 20.75 -14.80 -8.25
CA GLY A 18 21.36 -13.90 -7.27
C GLY A 18 21.50 -12.46 -7.77
N ALA A 19 21.95 -12.27 -9.02
CA ALA A 19 22.06 -10.96 -9.64
C ALA A 19 20.68 -10.30 -9.83
N SER A 20 19.68 -11.09 -10.22
CA SER A 20 18.30 -10.60 -10.38
C SER A 20 17.69 -10.19 -9.04
N TYR A 21 17.92 -10.94 -7.96
CA TYR A 21 17.41 -10.60 -6.62
C TYR A 21 18.06 -9.34 -6.05
N ALA A 22 19.38 -9.18 -6.23
CA ALA A 22 20.12 -7.98 -5.82
C ALA A 22 19.69 -6.73 -6.61
N ALA A 23 19.41 -6.89 -7.91
CA ALA A 23 18.90 -5.83 -8.77
C ALA A 23 17.43 -5.48 -8.47
N LEU A 24 16.59 -6.47 -8.13
CA LEU A 24 15.16 -6.25 -7.84
C LEU A 24 14.92 -5.46 -6.55
N ARG A 25 15.90 -5.37 -5.64
CA ARG A 25 15.78 -4.67 -4.33
C ARG A 25 14.37 -4.87 -3.73
N PRO A 26 13.96 -6.11 -3.42
CA PRO A 26 12.58 -6.44 -3.07
C PRO A 26 12.04 -5.61 -1.89
N ASP A 27 12.92 -5.18 -0.97
CA ASP A 27 12.57 -4.27 0.13
C ASP A 27 12.10 -2.89 -0.37
N LYS A 28 12.72 -2.36 -1.43
CA LYS A 28 12.29 -1.10 -2.07
C LYS A 28 10.95 -1.25 -2.76
N ILE A 29 10.74 -2.34 -3.51
CA ILE A 29 9.45 -2.61 -4.17
C ILE A 29 8.34 -2.75 -3.14
N LYS A 30 8.62 -3.43 -2.01
CA LYS A 30 7.65 -3.54 -0.92
C LYS A 30 7.33 -2.20 -0.29
N ALA A 31 8.34 -1.36 -0.05
CA ALA A 31 8.14 -0.02 0.51
C ALA A 31 7.34 0.90 -0.44
N GLU A 32 7.65 0.87 -1.74
CA GLU A 32 6.92 1.64 -2.76
C GLU A 32 5.48 1.13 -2.92
N ALA A 33 5.27 -0.19 -2.95
CA ALA A 33 3.94 -0.78 -3.00
C ALA A 33 3.11 -0.42 -1.76
N GLN A 34 3.72 -0.40 -0.57
CA GLN A 34 3.07 0.07 0.65
C GLN A 34 2.72 1.55 0.57
N ALA A 35 3.63 2.41 0.11
CA ALA A 35 3.37 3.84 -0.04
C ALA A 35 2.22 4.13 -1.03
N VAL A 36 2.16 3.39 -2.14
CA VAL A 36 1.05 3.50 -3.11
C VAL A 36 -0.25 2.99 -2.49
N ALA A 37 -0.22 1.87 -1.77
CA ALA A 37 -1.39 1.34 -1.08
C ALA A 37 -1.93 2.32 -0.04
N ASP A 38 -1.05 2.89 0.80
CA ASP A 38 -1.41 3.87 1.83
C ASP A 38 -2.04 5.13 1.19
N ARG A 39 -1.47 5.65 0.10
CA ARG A 39 -2.04 6.78 -0.65
C ARG A 39 -3.41 6.43 -1.27
N ALA A 40 -3.56 5.22 -1.82
CA ALA A 40 -4.84 4.77 -2.37
C ALA A 40 -5.90 4.65 -1.27
N THR A 41 -5.55 4.07 -0.11
CA THR A 41 -6.45 3.99 1.04
C THR A 41 -6.86 5.36 1.52
N CYS A 42 -5.94 6.33 1.63
CA CYS A 42 -6.30 7.70 1.99
C CYS A 42 -7.34 8.31 1.04
N ARG A 43 -7.16 8.13 -0.27
CA ARG A 43 -8.11 8.62 -1.28
C ARG A 43 -9.49 7.96 -1.17
N THR A 44 -9.54 6.68 -0.81
CA THR A 44 -10.80 5.97 -0.53
C THR A 44 -11.48 6.53 0.72
N VAL A 45 -10.73 6.81 1.79
CA VAL A 45 -11.28 7.44 3.01
C VAL A 45 -11.83 8.83 2.69
N ASP A 46 -11.11 9.67 1.94
CA ASP A 46 -11.63 10.98 1.50
C ASP A 46 -12.91 10.86 0.66
N THR A 47 -12.99 9.85 -0.21
CA THR A 47 -14.22 9.59 -0.98
C THR A 47 -15.38 9.18 -0.07
N ALA A 48 -15.11 8.38 0.97
CA ALA A 48 -16.11 8.03 1.98
C ALA A 48 -16.54 9.24 2.81
N ILE A 49 -15.62 10.17 3.12
CA ILE A 49 -15.96 11.44 3.79
C ILE A 49 -16.95 12.24 2.93
N VAL A 50 -16.68 12.39 1.64
CA VAL A 50 -17.60 13.08 0.72
C VAL A 50 -18.96 12.37 0.68
N GLY A 51 -18.98 11.03 0.64
CA GLY A 51 -20.22 10.25 0.71
C GLY A 51 -20.99 10.46 2.02
N PHE A 52 -20.28 10.53 3.15
CA PHE A 52 -20.89 10.80 4.46
C PHE A 52 -21.48 12.20 4.51
N ILE A 53 -20.76 13.22 4.04
CA ILE A 53 -21.22 14.61 3.98
C ILE A 53 -22.46 14.71 3.10
N ALA A 54 -22.48 14.05 1.94
CA ALA A 54 -23.64 14.07 1.05
C ALA A 54 -24.93 13.52 1.68
N LEU A 55 -24.82 12.66 2.69
CA LEU A 55 -25.95 12.03 3.38
C LEU A 55 -26.33 12.72 4.70
N ASN A 56 -25.36 13.32 5.40
CA ASN A 56 -25.54 13.86 6.75
C ASN A 56 -25.43 15.38 6.83
N ASP A 57 -25.02 16.04 5.74
CA ASP A 57 -24.77 17.49 5.65
C ASP A 57 -23.80 18.01 6.73
N ALA A 58 -22.89 17.14 7.17
CA ALA A 58 -21.93 17.40 8.23
C ALA A 58 -20.63 16.62 8.02
N ASP A 59 -19.52 17.19 8.46
CA ASP A 59 -18.21 16.53 8.43
C ASP A 59 -18.16 15.37 9.45
N PRO A 60 -17.60 14.21 9.07
CA PRO A 60 -17.35 13.14 10.00
C PRO A 60 -16.31 13.59 11.04
N THR A 61 -16.52 13.21 12.29
CA THR A 61 -15.60 13.49 13.40
C THR A 61 -14.73 12.28 13.74
N SER A 62 -15.07 11.10 13.21
CA SER A 62 -14.33 9.86 13.44
C SER A 62 -14.37 8.94 12.22
N VAL A 63 -13.34 8.11 12.08
CA VAL A 63 -13.29 7.07 11.03
C VAL A 63 -14.35 5.98 11.22
N THR A 64 -14.84 5.78 12.44
CA THR A 64 -15.91 4.82 12.74
C THR A 64 -17.21 5.16 12.03
N GLN A 65 -17.48 6.45 11.81
CA GLN A 65 -18.65 6.92 11.04
C GLN A 65 -18.54 6.58 9.55
N LEU A 66 -17.33 6.30 9.06
CA LEU A 66 -17.05 5.97 7.67
C LEU A 66 -17.05 4.45 7.41
N GLN A 67 -17.07 3.62 8.45
CA GLN A 67 -17.14 2.15 8.31
C GLN A 67 -18.25 1.65 7.38
N PRO A 68 -19.47 2.24 7.34
CA PRO A 68 -20.50 1.78 6.41
C PRO A 68 -20.15 1.97 4.93
N PHE A 69 -19.16 2.82 4.63
CA PHE A 69 -18.75 3.19 3.27
C PHE A 69 -17.43 2.54 2.85
N LEU A 70 -16.81 1.75 3.73
CA LEU A 70 -15.45 1.24 3.57
C LEU A 70 -15.37 -0.24 3.99
N ASP A 71 -14.99 -1.11 3.06
CA ASP A 71 -14.82 -2.56 3.31
C ASP A 71 -13.42 -2.92 3.85
N GLY A 72 -12.86 -2.14 4.78
CA GLY A 72 -11.49 -2.36 5.26
C GLY A 72 -11.14 -1.77 6.62
N ASP A 73 -10.04 -2.25 7.20
CA ASP A 73 -9.51 -1.71 8.44
C ASP A 73 -8.78 -0.38 8.20
N ILE A 74 -9.42 0.69 8.68
CA ILE A 74 -8.92 2.07 8.62
C ILE A 74 -8.52 2.60 9.99
N SER A 75 -8.33 1.73 10.99
CA SER A 75 -7.94 2.10 12.37
C SER A 75 -6.66 2.94 12.45
N ARG A 76 -5.80 2.89 11.42
CA ARG A 76 -4.58 3.68 11.31
C ARG A 76 -4.82 5.11 10.82
N TYR A 77 -6.03 5.42 10.38
CA TYR A 77 -6.44 6.73 9.88
C TYR A 77 -7.30 7.43 10.93
N ARG A 78 -7.27 8.76 10.93
CA ARG A 78 -8.06 9.62 11.80
C ARG A 78 -8.66 10.75 10.97
N ILE A 79 -9.75 11.35 11.44
CA ILE A 79 -10.31 12.54 10.81
C ILE A 79 -9.83 13.77 11.57
N VAL A 80 -9.23 14.72 10.86
CA VAL A 80 -8.77 16.01 11.43
C VAL A 80 -9.34 17.12 10.57
N GLY A 81 -10.21 17.95 11.15
CA GLY A 81 -10.82 19.07 10.42
C GLY A 81 -11.59 18.65 9.17
N GLY A 82 -12.32 17.53 9.22
CA GLY A 82 -13.11 17.01 8.09
C GLY A 82 -12.29 16.33 6.99
N ARG A 83 -10.99 16.06 7.20
CA ARG A 83 -10.13 15.36 6.23
C ARG A 83 -9.51 14.09 6.79
N ALA A 84 -9.22 13.14 5.91
CA ALA A 84 -8.43 11.96 6.29
C ALA A 84 -6.99 12.36 6.65
N ALA A 85 -6.52 11.92 7.81
CA ALA A 85 -5.13 12.05 8.23
C ALA A 85 -4.60 10.67 8.62
N GLY A 86 -3.43 10.31 8.11
CA GLY A 86 -2.87 8.96 8.27
C GLY A 86 -1.77 8.67 7.24
N PRO A 87 -1.30 7.41 7.17
CA PRO A 87 -0.30 6.99 6.20
C PRO A 87 -0.74 7.33 4.76
N GLY A 88 0.12 7.96 3.96
CA GLY A 88 -0.18 8.28 2.56
C GLY A 88 -1.17 9.43 2.33
N CYS A 89 -1.75 10.00 3.39
CA CYS A 89 -2.49 11.26 3.31
C CYS A 89 -1.52 12.44 3.30
N ASP A 90 -1.80 13.45 2.47
CA ASP A 90 -1.01 14.69 2.50
C ASP A 90 -1.21 15.37 3.87
N PRO A 91 -0.13 15.80 4.54
CA PRO A 91 -0.24 16.60 5.74
C PRO A 91 -0.79 17.96 5.34
N ALA A 92 -2.05 18.23 5.68
CA ALA A 92 -2.62 19.57 5.68
C ALA A 92 -1.90 20.44 6.73
#